data_AF-A0A950RRP0-F1
#
_entry.id   AF-A0A950RRP0-F1
#
_cell.length_a   1.000
_cell.length_b   1.000
_cell.length_c   1.000
_cell.angle_alpha   90.00
_cell.angle_beta   90.00
_cell.angle_gamma   90.00
#
_symmetry.space_group_name_H-M   'P 1'
#
loop_
_entity.id
_entity.type
_entity.pdbx_description
1 polymer ?
#
loop_
_entity_poly.entity_id
_entity_poly.type
_entity_poly.pdbx_seq_one_letter_code
_entity_poly.pdbx_strand_id
1 'polypeptide(L)' 'MSTKLVERGARIRRTKWVELSCLLCGEAVATLEGGAVLRPRTSNSARVIGARVVCGRCGGSLSPTDQGERVHFV' A
#
# COMPACT_ATOMS: atom_id res chain seq x y z
N MET A 1 30.71 -3.12 1.08
CA MET A 1 29.55 -3.63 1.86
C MET A 1 29.87 -3.48 3.34
N SER A 2 29.32 -2.46 4.01
CA SER A 2 29.60 -2.18 5.43
C SER A 2 28.66 -3.00 6.32
N THR A 3 29.20 -4.02 6.98
CA THR A 3 28.50 -4.99 7.84
C THR A 3 28.31 -4.52 9.29
N LYS A 4 28.64 -3.26 9.61
CA LYS A 4 28.69 -2.73 10.99
C LYS A 4 27.35 -2.63 11.73
N LEU A 5 26.21 -2.90 11.08
CA LEU A 5 24.88 -2.80 11.71
C LEU A 5 24.33 -4.11 12.26
N VAL A 6 24.89 -5.26 11.86
CA VAL A 6 24.44 -6.58 12.36
C VAL A 6 24.88 -6.80 13.82
N GLU A 7 25.99 -6.18 14.24
CA GLU A 7 26.60 -6.37 15.56
C GLU A 7 25.84 -5.69 16.72
N ARG A 8 24.84 -4.84 16.44
CA ARG A 8 24.11 -4.07 17.47
C ARG A 8 22.69 -4.55 17.76
N GLY A 9 22.26 -5.69 17.19
CA GLY A 9 20.93 -6.24 17.47
C GLY A 9 19.76 -5.40 16.94
N ALA A 10 20.02 -4.50 15.97
CA ALA A 10 18.97 -3.72 15.31
C ALA A 10 17.97 -4.66 14.63
N ARG A 11 16.71 -4.58 15.02
CA ARG A 11 15.65 -5.41 14.44
C ARG A 11 15.17 -4.72 13.17
N ILE A 12 15.35 -5.39 12.03
CA ILE A 12 14.86 -4.88 10.75
C ILE A 12 13.41 -5.31 10.59
N ARG A 13 12.47 -4.36 10.58
CA ARG A 13 11.07 -4.63 10.19
C ARG A 13 10.86 -4.24 8.74
N ARG A 14 10.44 -5.21 7.93
CA ARG A 14 10.09 -4.98 6.52
C ARG A 14 8.59 -4.98 6.33
N THR A 15 8.06 -3.98 5.62
CA THR A 15 6.64 -3.84 5.34
C THR A 15 6.44 -3.72 3.83
N LYS A 16 5.86 -4.76 3.22
CA LYS A 16 5.45 -4.72 1.81
C LYS A 16 4.34 -3.70 1.63
N TRP A 17 4.35 -3.00 0.50
CA TRP A 17 3.27 -2.11 0.10
C TRP A 17 2.94 -2.32 -1.37
N VAL A 18 1.67 -2.08 -1.72
CA VAL A 18 1.14 -2.15 -3.09
C VAL A 18 0.29 -0.91 -3.34
N GLU A 19 0.57 -0.16 -4.38
CA GLU A 19 -0.29 0.92 -4.87
C GLU A 19 -1.44 0.33 -5.70
N LEU A 20 -2.65 0.83 -5.45
CA LEU A 20 -3.88 0.44 -6.11
C LEU A 20 -4.42 1.62 -6.90
N SER A 21 -4.63 1.43 -8.20
CA SER A 21 -5.29 2.40 -9.07
C SER A 21 -6.63 1.88 -9.58
N CYS A 22 -7.50 2.77 -10.03
CA CYS A 22 -8.76 2.39 -10.65
C CYS A 22 -8.56 1.98 -12.11
N LEU A 23 -9.06 0.79 -12.48
CA LEU A 23 -9.03 0.30 -13.86
C LEU A 23 -9.87 1.14 -14.84
N LEU A 24 -10.87 1.88 -14.35
CA LEU A 24 -11.77 2.66 -15.21
C LEU A 24 -11.25 4.08 -15.47
N CYS A 25 -10.84 4.81 -14.43
CA CYS A 25 -10.45 6.21 -14.54
C CYS A 25 -8.94 6.48 -14.36
N GLY A 26 -8.14 5.45 -14.06
CA GLY A 26 -6.69 5.55 -13.86
C GLY A 26 -6.27 6.26 -12.56
N GLU A 27 -7.22 6.66 -11.71
CA GLU A 27 -6.92 7.36 -10.46
C GLU A 27 -6.14 6.47 -9.49
N ALA A 28 -5.09 7.01 -8.87
CA ALA A 28 -4.41 6.36 -7.76
C ALA A 28 -5.29 6.40 -6.51
N VAL A 29 -5.81 5.25 -6.10
CA VAL A 29 -6.88 5.16 -5.09
C VAL A 29 -6.33 4.95 -3.68
N ALA A 30 -5.44 3.99 -3.48
CA ALA A 30 -4.98 3.60 -2.16
C ALA A 30 -3.63 2.89 -2.19
N THR A 31 -3.00 2.73 -1.03
CA THR A 31 -1.86 1.85 -0.82
C THR A 31 -2.23 0.76 0.18
N LEU A 32 -2.01 -0.51 -0.17
CA LEU A 32 -2.17 -1.66 0.72
C LEU A 32 -0.82 -1.98 1.38
N GLU A 33 -0.73 -1.84 2.70
CA GLU A 33 0.46 -2.11 3.50
C GLU A 33 0.33 -3.44 4.26
N GLY A 34 1.38 -4.25 4.24
CA GLY A 34 1.45 -5.52 4.96
C GLY A 34 0.37 -6.53 4.56
N GLY A 35 -0.31 -6.33 3.43
CA GLY A 35 -1.40 -7.17 2.96
C GLY A 35 -2.74 -6.99 3.68
N ALA A 36 -2.83 -6.10 4.68
CA ALA A 36 -4.02 -5.98 5.52
C ALA A 36 -4.48 -4.53 5.76
N VAL A 37 -3.56 -3.57 5.73
CA VAL A 37 -3.88 -2.17 6.05
C VAL A 37 -4.04 -1.39 4.77
N LEU A 38 -5.28 -0.99 4.44
CA LEU A 38 -5.55 -0.12 3.31
C LEU A 38 -5.45 1.35 3.72
N ARG A 39 -4.61 2.12 3.04
CA ARG A 39 -4.47 3.58 3.20
C ARG A 39 -4.95 4.30 1.94
N PRO A 40 -6.16 4.88 1.94
CA PRO A 40 -6.63 5.73 0.84
C PRO A 40 -5.68 6.90 0.60
N ARG A 41 -5.49 7.30 -0.67
CA ARG A 41 -4.68 8.47 -1.04
C ARG A 41 -5.32 9.78 -0.60
N THR A 42 -6.65 9.87 -0.66
CA THR A 42 -7.45 10.95 -0.10
C THR A 42 -8.63 10.36 0.67
N SER A 43 -9.32 11.16 1.48
CA SER A 43 -10.48 10.69 2.26
C SER A 43 -11.57 10.05 1.40
N ASN A 44 -11.69 10.43 0.12
CA ASN A 44 -12.77 10.01 -0.77
C ASN A 44 -12.26 9.19 -1.97
N SER A 45 -10.97 8.87 -2.07
CA SER A 45 -10.42 8.14 -3.23
C SER A 45 -10.84 6.66 -3.24
N ALA A 46 -11.17 6.09 -2.08
CA ALA A 46 -11.66 4.72 -1.93
C ALA A 46 -13.03 4.69 -1.25
N ARG A 47 -13.89 3.75 -1.64
CA ARG A 47 -15.16 3.45 -0.96
C ARG A 47 -15.26 1.95 -0.71
N VAL A 48 -16.01 1.58 0.34
CA VAL A 48 -16.33 0.19 0.64
C VAL A 48 -17.77 -0.09 0.21
N ILE A 49 -17.96 -1.09 -0.63
CA ILE A 49 -19.27 -1.59 -1.05
C ILE A 49 -19.33 -3.08 -0.70
N GLY A 50 -20.10 -3.42 0.33
CA GLY A 50 -20.11 -4.75 0.91
C GLY A 50 -18.71 -5.15 1.40
N ALA A 51 -18.19 -6.26 0.88
CA ALA A 51 -16.84 -6.76 1.21
C ALA A 51 -15.74 -6.27 0.25
N ARG A 52 -16.05 -5.35 -0.68
CA ARG A 52 -15.11 -4.88 -1.71
C ARG A 52 -14.74 -3.43 -1.51
N VAL A 53 -13.48 -3.12 -1.81
CA VAL A 53 -12.98 -1.75 -1.91
C VAL A 53 -13.01 -1.34 -3.39
N VAL A 54 -13.61 -0.20 -3.69
CA VAL A 54 -13.75 0.34 -5.04
C VAL A 54 -13.24 1.78 -5.12
N CYS A 55 -13.04 2.28 -6.33
CA CYS A 55 -12.72 3.68 -6.57
C CYS A 55 -13.84 4.58 -6.07
N GLY A 56 -13.51 5.56 -5.25
CA GLY A 56 -14.49 6.50 -4.70
C GLY A 56 -14.97 7.54 -5.70
N ARG A 57 -14.28 7.73 -6.82
CA ARG A 57 -14.70 8.66 -7.89
C ARG A 57 -15.69 8.05 -8.86
N CYS A 58 -15.40 6.87 -9.42
CA CYS A 58 -16.21 6.25 -10.48
C CYS A 58 -16.81 4.88 -10.10
N GLY A 59 -16.52 4.34 -8.91
CA GLY A 59 -17.00 3.02 -8.49
C GLY A 59 -16.27 1.84 -9.13
N GLY A 60 -15.25 2.09 -9.97
CA GLY A 60 -14.50 1.05 -10.66
C GLY A 60 -13.64 0.17 -9.73
N SER A 61 -13.35 -1.04 -10.20
CA SER A 61 -12.45 -1.96 -9.54
C SER A 61 -11.02 -1.43 -9.47
N LEU A 62 -10.28 -1.89 -8.46
CA LEU A 62 -8.90 -1.51 -8.23
C LEU A 62 -7.95 -2.59 -8.73
N SER A 63 -6.83 -2.17 -9.31
CA SER A 63 -5.72 -3.03 -9.72
C SER A 63 -4.41 -2.58 -9.09
N PRO A 64 -3.52 -3.51 -8.73
CA PRO A 64 -2.14 -3.18 -8.40
C PRO A 64 -1.45 -2.45 -9.57
N THR A 65 -0.81 -1.32 -9.29
CA THR A 65 -0.02 -0.56 -10.29
C THR A 65 1.45 -0.44 -9.96
N ASP A 66 1.79 -0.43 -8.67
CA ASP A 66 3.17 -0.39 -8.21
C ASP A 66 3.29 -1.11 -6.87
N GLN A 67 4.49 -1.53 -6.50
CA GLN A 67 4.74 -2.28 -5.28
C GLN A 67 6.19 -2.19 -4.82
N GLY A 68 6.39 -2.33 -3.52
CA GLY A 68 7.73 -2.32 -2.96
C GLY A 68 7.76 -2.76 -1.52
N GLU A 69 8.91 -2.52 -0.89
CA GLU A 69 9.17 -2.88 0.51
C GLU A 69 9.78 -1.70 1.24
N ARG A 70 9.19 -1.32 2.38
CA ARG A 70 9.76 -0.32 3.30
C ARG A 70 10.54 -1.04 4.38
N VAL A 71 11.76 -0.59 4.63
CA VAL A 71 12.64 -1.13 5.66
C VAL A 71 12.70 -0.14 6.81
N HIS A 72 12.26 -0.58 7.99
CA HIS A 72 12.33 0.19 9.23
C HIS A 72 13.41 -0.42 10.12
N PHE A 73 14.34 0.42 10.57
CA PHE A 73 15.29 0.05 11.62
C PHE A 73 14.61 0.26 12.98
N VAL A 74 14.59 -0.78 13.81
CA VAL A 74 13.97 -0.81 15.14
C VAL A 74 15.03 -1.12 16.19
#